data_AF-A0A2N2KIS0-F1
#
_entry.id   AF-A0A2N2KIS0-F1
#
_cell.length_a   1.000
_cell.length_b   1.000
_cell.length_c   1.000
_cell.angle_alpha   90.00
_cell.angle_beta   90.00
_cell.angle_gamma   90.00
#
_symmetry.space_group_name_H-M   'P 1'
#
loop_
_entity.id
_entity.type
_entity.pdbx_description
1 polymer ?
#
loop_
_entity_poly.entity_id
_entity_poly.type
_entity_poly.pdbx_seq_one_letter_code
_entity_poly.pdbx_strand_id
1 'polypeptide(L)'
;FSDKYLKMHPQEIKSFHRALNKSVDYINKNPREVRAIMNKECRIPEPLKDTFPLPEFPQLTMPSEKQVMDVYHWLREKQIIKKGMTYKEMIANGYLP
;
A
#
# COMPACT_ATOMS: atom_id res chain seq x y z
N PHE A 1 0.87 3.45 10.29
CA PHE A 1 1.35 4.22 11.45
C PHE A 1 0.53 3.84 12.68
N SER A 2 1.08 3.92 13.90
CA SER A 2 0.29 3.68 15.12
C SER A 2 -0.68 4.83 15.39
N ASP A 3 -1.78 4.58 16.11
CA ASP A 3 -2.77 5.60 16.45
C ASP A 3 -2.16 6.83 17.14
N LYS A 4 -1.21 6.59 18.06
CA LYS A 4 -0.47 7.66 18.73
C LYS A 4 0.28 8.52 17.71
N TYR A 5 0.97 7.90 16.77
CA TYR A 5 1.74 8.61 15.75
C TYR A 5 0.84 9.36 14.76
N LEU A 6 -0.28 8.75 14.35
CA LEU A 6 -1.31 9.37 13.52
C LEU A 6 -1.83 10.68 14.15
N LYS A 7 -2.08 10.69 15.45
CA LYS A 7 -2.58 11.87 16.16
C LYS A 7 -1.50 12.94 16.37
N MET A 8 -0.26 12.53 16.66
CA MET A 8 0.82 13.45 17.00
C MET A 8 1.53 14.05 15.78
N HIS A 9 1.57 13.33 14.66
CA HIS A 9 2.40 13.69 13.49
C HIS A 9 1.65 13.67 12.15
N PRO A 10 0.47 14.32 12.04
CA PRO A 10 -0.35 14.25 10.83
C PRO A 10 0.34 14.84 9.60
N GLN A 11 1.21 15.83 9.76
CA GLN A 11 1.88 16.51 8.64
C GLN A 11 3.06 15.70 8.10
N GLU A 12 3.79 15.03 8.97
CA GLU A 12 4.88 14.12 8.63
C GLU A 12 4.35 12.93 7.84
N ILE A 13 3.19 12.39 8.25
CA ILE A 13 2.50 11.32 7.52
C ILE A 13 2.10 11.78 6.12
N LYS A 14 1.45 12.95 6.00
CA LYS A 14 1.11 13.53 4.68
C LYS A 14 2.34 13.75 3.82
N SER A 15 3.44 14.21 4.43
CA SER A 15 4.71 14.41 3.73
C SER A 15 5.30 13.10 3.23
N PHE A 16 5.24 12.04 4.03
CA PHE A 16 5.64 10.70 3.64
C PHE A 16 4.78 10.16 2.50
N HIS A 17 3.45 10.31 2.57
CA HIS A 17 2.56 9.91 1.48
C HIS A 17 2.81 10.72 0.18
N ARG A 18 3.12 12.02 0.26
CA ARG A 18 3.56 12.80 -0.92
C ARG A 18 4.84 12.22 -1.52
N ALA A 19 5.80 11.83 -0.70
CA ALA A 19 7.04 11.22 -1.17
C ALA A 19 6.76 9.86 -1.84
N LEU A 20 5.89 9.03 -1.26
CA LEU A 20 5.46 7.77 -1.88
C LEU A 20 4.79 7.98 -3.24
N ASN A 21 3.87 8.94 -3.36
CA ASN A 21 3.22 9.27 -4.63
C ASN A 21 4.24 9.73 -5.69
N LYS A 22 5.25 10.52 -5.31
CA LYS A 22 6.37 10.88 -6.20
C LYS A 22 7.19 9.65 -6.61
N SER A 23 7.43 8.71 -5.70
CA SER A 23 8.12 7.46 -6.02
C SER A 23 7.31 6.60 -7.00
N VAL A 24 5.98 6.51 -6.83
CA VAL A 24 5.09 5.84 -7.78
C VAL A 24 5.19 6.48 -9.17
N ASP A 25 5.11 7.80 -9.25
CA ASP A 25 5.26 8.51 -10.52
C ASP A 25 6.62 8.25 -11.18
N TYR A 26 7.69 8.22 -10.38
CA TYR A 26 9.03 7.94 -10.87
C TYR A 26 9.15 6.52 -11.43
N ILE A 27 8.64 5.52 -10.71
CA ILE A 27 8.65 4.11 -11.11
C ILE A 27 7.90 3.93 -12.44
N ASN A 28 6.68 4.48 -12.52
CA ASN A 28 5.84 4.34 -13.71
C ASN A 28 6.45 5.05 -14.93
N LYS A 29 7.15 6.17 -14.74
CA LYS A 29 7.83 6.91 -15.83
C LYS A 29 9.18 6.30 -16.22
N ASN A 30 9.89 5.66 -15.29
CA ASN A 30 11.26 5.18 -15.49
C ASN A 30 11.42 3.67 -15.20
N PRO A 31 10.60 2.77 -15.79
CA PRO A 31 10.56 1.35 -15.43
C PRO A 31 11.89 0.62 -15.70
N ARG A 32 12.70 1.08 -16.66
CA ARG A 32 14.02 0.49 -16.94
C ARG A 32 15.04 0.81 -15.85
N GLU A 33 15.03 2.03 -15.33
CA GLU A 33 16.00 2.48 -14.32
C GLU A 33 15.79 1.77 -12.99
N VAL A 34 14.53 1.54 -12.62
CA VAL A 34 14.18 0.89 -11.34
C VAL A 34 14.21 -0.64 -11.41
N ARG A 35 14.40 -1.23 -12.62
CA ARG A 35 14.41 -2.69 -12.81
C ARG A 35 15.44 -3.40 -11.94
N ALA A 36 16.64 -2.85 -11.80
CA ALA A 36 17.68 -3.44 -10.95
C ALA A 36 17.24 -3.52 -9.48
N ILE A 37 16.51 -2.50 -9.00
CA ILE A 37 15.93 -2.48 -7.65
C ILE A 37 14.85 -3.56 -7.53
N MET A 38 13.90 -3.63 -8.49
CA MET A 38 12.88 -4.68 -8.50
C MET A 38 13.49 -6.08 -8.50
N ASN A 39 14.49 -6.33 -9.35
CA ASN A 39 15.15 -7.63 -9.45
C ASN A 39 15.78 -8.05 -8.12
N LYS A 40 16.42 -7.11 -7.44
CA LYS A 40 17.04 -7.34 -6.13
C LYS A 40 16.01 -7.56 -5.03
N GLU A 41 15.09 -6.62 -4.85
CA GLU A 41 14.17 -6.59 -3.71
C GLU A 41 13.05 -7.65 -3.84
N CYS A 42 12.57 -7.92 -5.05
CA CYS A 42 11.60 -8.99 -5.34
C CYS A 42 12.25 -10.36 -5.58
N ARG A 43 13.59 -10.44 -5.57
CA ARG A 43 14.37 -11.68 -5.81
C ARG A 43 13.97 -12.38 -7.11
N ILE A 44 13.89 -11.61 -8.20
CA ILE A 44 13.52 -12.13 -9.51
C ILE A 44 14.58 -13.15 -9.97
N PRO A 45 14.19 -14.37 -10.38
CA PRO A 45 15.14 -15.37 -10.89
C PRO A 45 15.97 -14.84 -12.07
N GLU A 46 17.24 -15.26 -12.18
CA GLU A 46 18.17 -14.83 -13.23
C GLU A 46 17.55 -14.86 -14.65
N PRO A 47 16.86 -15.94 -15.07
CA PRO A 47 16.30 -16.02 -16.42
C PRO A 47 15.17 -15.02 -16.70
N LEU A 48 14.60 -14.41 -15.66
CA LEU A 48 13.44 -13.52 -15.74
C LEU A 48 13.78 -12.05 -15.50
N LYS A 49 15.01 -11.71 -15.14
CA LYS A 49 15.40 -10.35 -14.75
C LYS A 49 15.09 -9.28 -15.80
N ASP A 50 15.18 -9.64 -17.08
CA ASP A 50 14.96 -8.72 -18.20
C ASP A 50 13.53 -8.78 -18.76
N THR A 51 12.84 -9.91 -18.59
CA THR A 51 11.55 -10.18 -19.22
C THR A 51 10.37 -10.04 -18.27
N PHE A 52 10.59 -10.13 -16.96
CA PHE A 52 9.51 -9.98 -15.99
C PHE A 52 8.94 -8.56 -16.08
N PRO A 53 7.61 -8.42 -16.28
CA PRO A 53 6.98 -7.12 -16.44
C PRO A 53 7.00 -6.35 -15.11
N LEU A 54 7.35 -5.08 -15.19
CA LEU A 54 7.18 -4.17 -14.06
C LEU A 54 5.73 -3.68 -14.06
N PRO A 55 4.94 -3.95 -13.01
CA PRO A 55 3.55 -3.51 -12.96
C PRO A 55 3.47 -1.99 -12.81
N GLU A 56 2.41 -1.39 -13.36
CA GLU A 56 2.08 -0.01 -13.05
C GLU A 56 1.56 0.08 -11.61
N PHE A 57 2.13 1.00 -10.84
CA PHE A 57 1.72 1.22 -9.46
C PHE A 57 0.69 2.36 -9.39
N PRO A 58 -0.45 2.17 -8.72
CA PRO A 58 -1.42 3.23 -8.55
C PRO A 58 -0.94 4.26 -7.51
N GLN A 59 -1.43 5.49 -7.64
CA GLN A 59 -1.31 6.51 -6.60
C GLN A 59 -1.98 6.04 -5.30
N LEU A 60 -1.51 6.54 -4.15
CA LEU A 60 -2.12 6.21 -2.87
C LEU A 60 -3.57 6.68 -2.83
N THR A 61 -4.47 5.75 -2.52
CA THR A 61 -5.90 5.98 -2.37
C THR A 61 -6.40 5.34 -1.09
N MET A 62 -7.57 5.78 -0.61
CA MET A 62 -8.23 5.11 0.50
C MET A 62 -8.69 3.72 0.04
N PRO A 63 -8.47 2.66 0.84
CA PRO A 63 -9.04 1.35 0.55
C PRO A 63 -10.56 1.43 0.43
N SER A 64 -11.16 0.75 -0.54
CA SER A 64 -12.61 0.69 -0.68
C SER A 64 -13.23 0.04 0.56
N GLU A 65 -14.24 0.70 1.15
CA GLU A 65 -14.98 0.14 2.29
C GLU A 65 -15.58 -1.22 1.96
N LYS A 66 -16.21 -1.35 0.78
CA LYS A 66 -16.76 -2.63 0.32
C LYS A 66 -15.68 -3.72 0.31
N GLN A 67 -14.53 -3.47 -0.32
CA GLN A 67 -13.47 -4.48 -0.44
C GLN A 67 -12.89 -4.88 0.92
N VAL A 68 -12.65 -3.91 1.80
CA VAL A 68 -12.16 -4.17 3.17
C VAL A 68 -13.18 -5.01 3.95
N MET A 69 -14.46 -4.61 3.90
CA MET A 69 -15.50 -5.30 4.64
C MET A 69 -15.79 -6.69 4.07
N ASP A 70 -15.75 -6.90 2.76
CA ASP A 70 -15.90 -8.22 2.13
C ASP A 70 -14.85 -9.22 2.67
N VAL A 71 -13.57 -8.83 2.69
CA VAL A 71 -12.49 -9.67 3.23
C VAL A 71 -12.65 -9.87 4.74
N TYR A 72 -13.00 -8.81 5.48
CA TYR A 72 -13.25 -8.89 6.92
C TYR A 72 -14.36 -9.89 7.24
N HIS A 73 -15.50 -9.83 6.53
CA HIS A 73 -16.62 -10.75 6.72
C HIS A 73 -16.24 -12.19 6.41
N TRP A 74 -15.50 -12.43 5.33
CA TRP A 74 -14.98 -13.77 5.02
C TRP A 74 -14.07 -14.31 6.15
N LEU A 75 -13.19 -13.49 6.73
CA LEU A 75 -12.34 -13.89 7.86
C LEU A 75 -13.14 -14.12 9.16
N ARG A 76 -14.25 -13.41 9.34
CA ARG A 76 -15.19 -13.62 10.45
C ARG A 76 -15.91 -14.96 10.32
N GLU A 77 -16.40 -15.28 9.12
CA GLU A 77 -17.04 -16.57 8.81
C GLU A 77 -16.09 -17.75 9.06
N LYS A 78 -14.81 -17.58 8.71
CA LYS A 78 -13.74 -18.56 8.98
C LYS A 78 -13.29 -18.58 10.45
N GLN A 79 -13.90 -17.79 11.33
CA GLN A 79 -13.57 -17.65 12.75
C GLN A 79 -12.11 -17.25 13.04
N ILE A 80 -11.42 -16.67 12.06
CA ILE A 80 -10.05 -16.15 12.20
C ILE A 80 -10.08 -14.84 13.00
N ILE A 81 -11.03 -13.96 12.68
CA ILE A 81 -11.27 -12.72 13.43
C ILE A 81 -12.44 -12.93 14.40
N LYS A 82 -12.19 -12.77 15.69
CA LYS A 82 -13.23 -12.93 16.73
C LYS A 82 -13.89 -11.62 17.18
N LYS A 83 -13.22 -10.49 16.96
CA LYS A 83 -13.73 -9.16 17.33
C LYS A 83 -14.56 -8.53 16.21
N GLY A 84 -15.71 -7.97 16.56
CA GLY A 84 -16.49 -7.06 15.73
C GLY A 84 -15.73 -5.74 15.51
N MET A 85 -15.52 -5.32 14.27
CA MET A 85 -14.88 -4.05 13.92
C MET A 85 -15.59 -3.42 12.73
N THR A 86 -15.69 -2.10 12.75
CA THR A 86 -16.20 -1.27 11.65
C THR A 86 -15.06 -0.84 10.73
N TYR A 87 -15.38 -0.42 9.51
CA TYR A 87 -14.40 0.13 8.58
C TYR A 87 -13.59 1.29 9.19
N LYS A 88 -14.26 2.20 9.91
CA LYS A 88 -13.63 3.38 10.54
C LYS A 88 -12.68 3.03 11.69
N GLU A 89 -12.86 1.88 12.33
CA GLU A 89 -11.91 1.38 13.33
C GLU A 89 -10.68 0.72 12.68
N MET A 90 -10.79 0.29 11.42
CA MET A 90 -9.71 -0.34 10.67
C MET A 90 -8.91 0.68 9.84
N ILE A 91 -9.56 1.71 9.31
CA ILE A 91 -8.98 2.66 8.36
C ILE A 91 -9.12 4.10 8.88
N ALA A 92 -7.97 4.76 9.09
CA ALA A 92 -7.90 6.17 9.46
C ALA A 92 -7.96 7.08 8.21
N ASN A 93 -8.77 8.14 8.26
CA ASN A 93 -8.92 9.11 7.17
C ASN A 93 -8.15 10.42 7.44
N GLY A 94 -8.04 11.28 6.42
CA GLY A 94 -7.44 12.62 6.57
C GLY A 94 -5.90 12.67 6.52
N TYR A 95 -5.24 11.56 6.20
CA TYR A 95 -3.79 11.43 6.13
C TYR A 95 -3.22 11.33 4.70
N LEU A 96 -4.08 11.21 3.68
CA LEU A 96 -3.65 11.33 2.29
C LEU A 96 -3.27 12.79 1.98
N PRO A 97 -2.33 12.99 1.03
CA PRO A 97 -1.85 14.32 0.66
C PRO A 97 -2.88 15.15 -0.10
#